data_AF-A0A7S2JGG0-F1
#
_entry.id   AF-A0A7S2JGG0-F1
#
_cell.length_a   1.000
_cell.length_b   1.000
_cell.length_c   1.000
_cell.angle_alpha   90.00
_cell.angle_beta   90.00
_cell.angle_gamma   90.00
#
_symmetry.space_group_name_H-M   'P 1'
#
loop_
_entity.id
_entity.type
_entity.pdbx_description
1 polymer ?
#
loop_
_entity_poly.entity_id
_entity_poly.type
_entity_poly.pdbx_seq_one_letter_code
_entity_poly.pdbx_strand_id
1 'polypeptide(L)'
;KTVRSLNGCRVADHILSLVPDAERFRETLRLVKLWAKRRGIYSNVLGFFGGITWAILVARVCQLYPYYTTSALAKRFFRVYERWNWKNPVNLCPIREMSNVAGLMAFKVWNPKQYPQDRLHLMPVVTPAFPSMNSTHNVSETTRRIILEEFGRACKLVEQVEQAQAEWVDLYRSLPFFSMHRHYLHIEVLAKSPHVFTKWIGWVESKLRHLVRHLERIPTLQVRPWPNYIEFEDADWPHAAAAFVGLTVAKRTGPQTHVGNTVDLRQPVTQFVEIINSWQEKRDLDGQCEMRVKDVARRDLPDYAPEDGPKPRKRKARTPAEREQEAAAAAADAITAEAEAEATERTPIVPRPEKAPSSASAAGAVPPGSA
;
A
#
# COMPACT_ATOMS: atom_id res chain seq x y z
N LYS A 1 -15.59 -5.57 -27.28
CA LYS A 1 -15.20 -4.29 -26.61
C LYS A 1 -16.42 -3.47 -26.12
N THR A 2 -17.65 -3.71 -26.59
CA THR A 2 -18.83 -2.83 -26.39
C THR A 2 -19.48 -2.86 -24.98
N VAL A 3 -19.61 -4.02 -24.33
CA VAL A 3 -20.32 -4.14 -23.04
C VAL A 3 -19.58 -3.49 -21.86
N ARG A 4 -18.23 -3.58 -21.84
CA ARG A 4 -17.41 -2.94 -20.80
C ARG A 4 -17.48 -1.41 -20.87
N SER A 5 -17.52 -0.85 -22.08
CA SER A 5 -17.65 0.59 -22.30
C SER A 5 -19.02 1.13 -21.84
N LEU A 6 -20.10 0.36 -22.04
CA LEU A 6 -21.45 0.72 -21.57
C LEU A 6 -21.61 0.59 -20.05
N ASN A 7 -20.81 -0.26 -19.41
CA ASN A 7 -20.96 -0.52 -17.98
C ASN A 7 -20.66 0.72 -17.12
N GLY A 8 -19.78 1.62 -17.58
CA GLY A 8 -19.50 2.88 -16.90
C GLY A 8 -20.75 3.74 -16.71
N CYS A 9 -21.44 4.07 -17.81
CA CYS A 9 -22.67 4.85 -17.77
C CYS A 9 -23.78 4.13 -17.00
N ARG A 10 -23.99 2.84 -17.29
CA ARG A 10 -25.02 2.03 -16.62
C ARG A 10 -24.83 1.98 -15.11
N VAL A 11 -23.60 1.89 -14.62
CA VAL A 11 -23.35 1.93 -13.17
C VAL A 11 -23.64 3.31 -12.60
N ALA A 12 -23.23 4.39 -13.27
CA ALA A 12 -23.49 5.74 -12.79
C ALA A 12 -25.00 6.05 -12.70
N ASP A 13 -25.76 5.73 -13.75
CA ASP A 13 -27.21 5.94 -13.80
C ASP A 13 -27.93 5.09 -12.74
N HIS A 14 -27.51 3.84 -12.58
CA HIS A 14 -28.10 2.93 -11.60
C HIS A 14 -27.78 3.36 -10.16
N ILE A 15 -26.61 3.96 -9.89
CA ILE A 15 -26.33 4.55 -8.57
C ILE A 15 -27.29 5.70 -8.29
N LEU A 16 -27.50 6.60 -9.27
CA LEU A 16 -28.41 7.74 -9.11
C LEU A 16 -29.87 7.31 -8.90
N SER A 17 -30.30 6.22 -9.53
CA SER A 17 -31.65 5.68 -9.30
C SER A 17 -31.81 4.94 -7.97
N LEU A 18 -30.71 4.58 -7.29
CA LEU A 18 -30.70 3.81 -6.05
C LEU A 18 -30.50 4.66 -4.80
N VAL A 19 -30.20 5.95 -4.94
CA VAL A 19 -30.09 6.89 -3.82
C VAL A 19 -31.43 7.60 -3.57
N PRO A 20 -31.82 7.81 -2.31
CA PRO A 20 -33.09 8.46 -1.98
C PRO A 20 -33.10 9.96 -2.32
N ASP A 21 -31.94 10.61 -2.26
CA ASP A 21 -31.76 12.03 -2.55
C ASP A 21 -30.44 12.21 -3.33
N ALA A 22 -30.57 12.61 -4.60
CA ALA A 22 -29.45 12.75 -5.51
C ALA A 22 -28.56 13.97 -5.18
N GLU A 23 -29.11 15.01 -4.58
CA GLU A 23 -28.36 16.21 -4.21
C GLU A 23 -27.47 15.92 -3.00
N ARG A 24 -28.04 15.40 -1.91
CA ARG A 24 -27.30 15.00 -0.71
C ARG A 24 -26.22 13.96 -1.01
N PHE A 25 -26.52 13.03 -1.90
CA PHE A 25 -25.54 12.06 -2.40
C PHE A 25 -24.34 12.77 -3.07
N ARG A 26 -24.59 13.71 -3.99
CA ARG A 26 -23.54 14.42 -4.72
C ARG A 26 -22.68 15.27 -3.78
N GLU A 27 -23.28 15.98 -2.84
CA GLU A 27 -22.55 16.78 -1.85
C GLU A 27 -21.66 15.92 -0.97
N THR A 28 -22.22 14.84 -0.41
CA THR A 28 -21.49 13.89 0.44
C THR A 28 -20.34 13.24 -0.35
N LEU A 29 -20.59 12.87 -1.61
CA LEU A 29 -19.56 12.29 -2.48
C LEU A 29 -18.44 13.27 -2.81
N ARG A 30 -18.74 14.56 -3.03
CA ARG A 30 -17.73 15.59 -3.25
C ARG A 30 -16.81 15.70 -2.03
N LEU A 31 -17.39 15.76 -0.83
CA LEU A 31 -16.65 15.79 0.43
C LEU A 31 -15.72 14.57 0.58
N VAL A 32 -16.26 13.36 0.41
CA VAL A 32 -15.50 12.11 0.54
C VAL A 32 -14.38 12.02 -0.51
N LYS A 33 -14.64 12.43 -1.77
CA LYS A 33 -13.61 12.42 -2.81
C LYS A 33 -12.49 13.43 -2.52
N LEU A 34 -12.83 14.62 -2.00
CA LEU A 34 -11.83 15.61 -1.60
C LEU A 34 -10.95 15.05 -0.47
N TRP A 35 -11.56 14.50 0.57
CA TRP A 35 -10.87 13.81 1.67
C TRP A 35 -9.95 12.71 1.14
N ALA A 36 -10.47 11.75 0.37
CA ALA A 36 -9.69 10.62 -0.13
C ALA A 36 -8.48 11.05 -0.98
N LYS A 37 -8.63 12.08 -1.81
CA LYS A 37 -7.53 12.66 -2.59
C LYS A 37 -6.48 13.31 -1.69
N ARG A 38 -6.89 14.13 -0.72
CA ARG A 38 -5.99 14.81 0.24
C ARG A 38 -5.23 13.82 1.12
N ARG A 39 -5.83 12.67 1.42
CA ARG A 39 -5.23 11.60 2.23
C ARG A 39 -4.41 10.58 1.43
N GLY A 40 -4.34 10.73 0.09
CA GLY A 40 -3.55 9.86 -0.78
C GLY A 40 -4.12 8.45 -0.94
N ILE A 41 -5.44 8.27 -0.80
CA ILE A 41 -6.13 6.98 -0.89
C ILE A 41 -7.14 6.93 -2.06
N TYR A 42 -6.89 7.72 -3.10
CA TYR A 42 -7.69 7.80 -4.32
C TYR A 42 -6.87 7.34 -5.54
N SER A 43 -6.79 6.02 -5.79
CA SER A 43 -6.19 5.44 -7.00
C SER A 43 -6.50 3.94 -7.09
N ASN A 44 -7.38 3.55 -8.02
CA ASN A 44 -7.66 2.13 -8.25
C ASN A 44 -6.45 1.36 -8.81
N VAL A 45 -5.60 2.04 -9.59
CA VAL A 45 -4.45 1.42 -10.25
C VAL A 45 -3.40 0.99 -9.21
N LEU A 46 -3.20 1.79 -8.16
CA LEU A 46 -2.33 1.48 -7.02
C LEU A 46 -2.98 0.60 -5.95
N GLY A 47 -4.22 0.16 -6.14
CA GLY A 47 -4.93 -0.69 -5.17
C GLY A 47 -5.61 0.05 -4.03
N PHE A 48 -5.82 1.36 -4.16
CA PHE A 48 -6.79 2.10 -3.34
C PHE A 48 -8.17 2.12 -4.03
N PHE A 49 -9.11 2.90 -3.50
CA PHE A 49 -10.44 3.03 -4.08
C PHE A 49 -10.48 4.05 -5.22
N GLY A 50 -11.13 3.67 -6.32
CA GLY A 50 -11.42 4.55 -7.45
C GLY A 50 -12.72 5.34 -7.26
N GLY A 51 -13.03 6.23 -8.21
CA GLY A 51 -14.22 7.09 -8.13
C GLY A 51 -15.54 6.34 -8.01
N ILE A 52 -15.70 5.23 -8.73
CA ILE A 52 -16.92 4.42 -8.69
C ILE A 52 -17.09 3.71 -7.34
N THR A 53 -15.99 3.25 -6.75
CA THR A 53 -15.99 2.62 -5.42
C THR A 53 -16.46 3.62 -4.38
N TRP A 54 -15.87 4.83 -4.35
CA TRP A 54 -16.30 5.89 -3.43
C TRP A 54 -17.77 6.27 -3.62
N ALA A 55 -18.25 6.32 -4.87
CA ALA A 55 -19.66 6.58 -5.17
C ALA A 55 -20.58 5.49 -4.60
N ILE A 56 -20.22 4.20 -4.77
CA ILE A 56 -21.00 3.09 -4.20
C ILE A 56 -21.01 3.13 -2.67
N LEU A 57 -19.86 3.42 -2.04
CA LEU A 57 -19.78 3.51 -0.59
C LEU A 57 -20.67 4.64 -0.04
N VAL A 58 -20.64 5.82 -0.67
CA VAL A 58 -21.50 6.95 -0.26
C VAL A 58 -22.98 6.65 -0.53
N ALA A 59 -23.30 6.08 -1.69
CA ALA A 59 -24.67 5.71 -2.04
C ALA A 59 -25.26 4.73 -1.02
N ARG A 60 -24.47 3.74 -0.55
CA ARG A 60 -24.92 2.80 0.47
C ARG A 60 -25.26 3.49 1.78
N VAL A 61 -24.47 4.48 2.19
CA VAL A 61 -24.75 5.27 3.40
C VAL A 61 -26.02 6.11 3.22
N CYS A 62 -26.24 6.70 2.04
CA CYS A 62 -27.49 7.39 1.73
C CYS A 62 -28.71 6.45 1.82
N GLN A 63 -28.59 5.19 1.36
CA GLN A 63 -29.68 4.20 1.50
C GLN A 63 -29.98 3.85 2.96
N LEU A 64 -28.95 3.76 3.81
CA LEU A 64 -29.11 3.45 5.23
C LEU A 64 -29.69 4.63 6.04
N TYR A 65 -29.50 5.87 5.56
CA TYR A 65 -29.89 7.10 6.25
C TYR A 65 -30.55 8.11 5.30
N PRO A 66 -31.75 7.80 4.75
CA PRO A 66 -32.37 8.57 3.66
C PRO A 66 -32.70 10.02 3.99
N TYR A 67 -32.95 10.33 5.26
CA TYR A 67 -33.40 11.65 5.73
C TYR A 67 -32.29 12.49 6.37
N TYR A 68 -31.04 12.01 6.35
CA TYR A 68 -29.93 12.70 7.02
C TYR A 68 -29.41 13.86 6.16
N THR A 69 -28.93 14.91 6.81
CA THR A 69 -28.22 16.02 6.16
C THR A 69 -26.84 15.57 5.67
N THR A 70 -26.22 16.35 4.77
CA THR A 70 -24.88 16.07 4.22
C THR A 70 -23.81 15.90 5.31
N SER A 71 -23.83 16.72 6.37
CA SER A 71 -22.89 16.59 7.50
C SER A 71 -23.12 15.29 8.29
N ALA A 72 -24.37 14.95 8.56
CA ALA A 72 -24.72 13.72 9.26
C ALA A 72 -24.40 12.46 8.42
N LEU A 73 -24.59 12.53 7.10
CA LEU A 73 -24.18 11.47 6.16
C LEU A 73 -22.66 11.31 6.14
N ALA A 74 -21.88 12.39 6.11
CA ALA A 74 -20.41 12.33 6.17
C ALA A 74 -19.92 11.66 7.47
N LYS A 75 -20.53 12.00 8.62
CA LYS A 75 -20.25 11.30 9.88
C LYS A 75 -20.58 9.81 9.82
N ARG A 76 -21.79 9.47 9.37
CA ARG A 76 -22.22 8.07 9.24
C ARG A 76 -21.33 7.31 8.27
N PHE A 77 -20.85 7.94 7.20
CA PHE A 77 -19.95 7.33 6.25
C PHE A 77 -18.66 6.82 6.92
N PHE A 78 -17.95 7.69 7.65
CA PHE A 78 -16.72 7.26 8.33
C PHE A 78 -16.99 6.23 9.41
N ARG A 79 -18.07 6.39 10.19
CA ARG A 79 -18.43 5.44 11.25
C ARG A 79 -18.81 4.07 10.71
N VAL A 80 -19.56 4.01 9.61
CA VAL A 80 -19.98 2.74 8.98
C VAL A 80 -18.76 2.00 8.46
N TYR A 81 -17.86 2.67 7.75
CA TYR A 81 -16.72 2.00 7.11
C TYR A 81 -15.51 1.75 8.02
N GLU A 82 -15.39 2.49 9.13
CA GLU A 82 -14.49 2.15 10.24
C GLU A 82 -14.86 0.81 10.88
N ARG A 83 -16.17 0.51 11.00
CA ARG A 83 -16.69 -0.70 11.65
C ARG A 83 -17.14 -1.79 10.70
N TRP A 84 -17.03 -1.56 9.39
CA TRP A 84 -17.56 -2.49 8.40
C TRP A 84 -16.83 -3.82 8.47
N ASN A 85 -17.60 -4.91 8.61
CA ASN A 85 -17.03 -6.24 8.50
C ASN A 85 -16.78 -6.58 7.02
N TRP A 86 -15.55 -6.37 6.56
CA TRP A 86 -15.13 -6.56 5.16
C TRP A 86 -15.17 -8.01 4.66
N LYS A 87 -15.53 -8.99 5.50
CA LYS A 87 -15.96 -10.31 5.02
C LYS A 87 -17.26 -10.23 4.21
N ASN A 88 -18.08 -9.21 4.45
CA ASN A 88 -19.32 -8.95 3.74
C ASN A 88 -19.12 -7.87 2.66
N PRO A 89 -19.61 -8.10 1.42
CA PRO A 89 -19.53 -7.12 0.36
C PRO A 89 -20.46 -5.92 0.59
N VAL A 90 -20.05 -4.77 0.08
CA VAL A 90 -20.92 -3.60 -0.03
C VAL A 90 -21.70 -3.70 -1.34
N ASN A 91 -23.03 -3.84 -1.21
CA ASN A 91 -23.97 -3.93 -2.34
C ASN A 91 -25.03 -2.81 -2.21
N LEU A 92 -25.42 -2.20 -3.34
CA LEU A 92 -26.53 -1.23 -3.38
C LEU A 92 -27.89 -1.88 -3.67
N CYS A 93 -27.88 -3.04 -4.33
CA CYS A 93 -29.05 -3.83 -4.68
C CYS A 93 -28.69 -5.32 -4.68
N PRO A 94 -29.68 -6.24 -4.69
CA PRO A 94 -29.42 -7.66 -4.83
C PRO A 94 -28.62 -7.97 -6.10
N ILE A 95 -27.61 -8.82 -5.99
CA ILE A 95 -26.77 -9.22 -7.13
C ILE A 95 -27.59 -10.16 -8.02
N ARG A 96 -27.77 -9.76 -9.28
CA ARG A 96 -28.40 -10.60 -10.28
C ARG A 96 -27.39 -11.62 -10.81
N GLU A 97 -27.56 -12.89 -10.44
CA GLU A 97 -26.63 -13.97 -10.80
C GLU A 97 -26.70 -14.36 -12.29
N MET A 98 -27.89 -14.28 -12.90
CA MET A 98 -28.10 -14.66 -14.30
C MET A 98 -28.89 -13.58 -15.05
N SER A 99 -28.49 -13.31 -16.30
CA SER A 99 -29.30 -12.53 -17.24
C SER A 99 -30.06 -13.46 -18.16
N ASN A 100 -31.37 -13.24 -18.31
CA ASN A 100 -32.20 -13.94 -19.30
C ASN A 100 -32.16 -13.28 -20.69
N VAL A 101 -31.32 -12.25 -20.86
CA VAL A 101 -31.14 -11.53 -22.12
C VAL A 101 -30.11 -12.25 -22.97
N ALA A 102 -30.46 -12.61 -24.20
CA ALA A 102 -29.56 -13.21 -25.18
C ALA A 102 -28.28 -12.36 -25.33
N GLY A 103 -27.12 -13.02 -25.34
CA GLY A 103 -25.81 -12.35 -25.37
C GLY A 103 -25.28 -11.83 -24.03
N LEU A 104 -26.11 -11.77 -22.97
CA LEU A 104 -25.69 -11.40 -21.61
C LEU A 104 -25.55 -12.60 -20.66
N MET A 105 -25.99 -13.79 -21.07
CA MET A 105 -25.96 -15.04 -20.27
C MET A 105 -24.53 -15.52 -19.92
N ALA A 106 -23.56 -15.27 -20.80
CA ALA A 106 -22.20 -15.79 -20.65
C ALA A 106 -21.28 -14.91 -19.78
N PHE A 107 -21.77 -13.79 -19.24
CA PHE A 107 -20.93 -12.90 -18.45
C PHE A 107 -20.72 -13.42 -17.03
N LYS A 108 -19.46 -13.51 -16.61
CA LYS A 108 -19.08 -13.79 -15.22
C LYS A 108 -19.60 -12.67 -14.31
N VAL A 109 -20.42 -13.04 -13.33
CA VAL A 109 -20.85 -12.19 -12.23
C VAL A 109 -19.99 -12.49 -11.00
N TRP A 110 -19.66 -11.47 -10.22
CA TRP A 110 -18.92 -11.64 -8.96
C TRP A 110 -19.69 -12.58 -8.01
N ASN A 111 -19.07 -13.69 -7.63
CA ASN A 111 -19.68 -14.69 -6.76
C ASN A 111 -18.61 -15.43 -5.95
N PRO A 112 -18.40 -15.06 -4.67
CA PRO A 112 -17.39 -15.72 -3.82
C PRO A 112 -17.75 -17.16 -3.48
N LYS A 113 -19.01 -17.60 -3.59
CA LYS A 113 -19.36 -19.01 -3.36
C LYS A 113 -18.87 -19.89 -4.51
N GLN A 114 -18.97 -19.39 -5.73
CA GLN A 114 -18.63 -20.14 -6.95
C GLN A 114 -17.15 -19.99 -7.34
N TYR A 115 -16.57 -18.79 -7.23
CA TYR A 115 -15.24 -18.50 -7.75
C TYR A 115 -14.20 -18.34 -6.64
N PRO A 116 -13.17 -19.20 -6.56
CA PRO A 116 -12.13 -19.11 -5.52
C PRO A 116 -11.39 -17.77 -5.50
N GLN A 117 -11.15 -17.17 -6.67
CA GLN A 117 -10.53 -15.85 -6.79
C GLN A 117 -11.38 -14.77 -6.12
N ASP A 118 -12.70 -14.88 -6.19
CA ASP A 118 -13.59 -13.86 -5.65
C ASP A 118 -13.60 -13.89 -4.11
N ARG A 119 -13.30 -15.06 -3.50
CA ARG A 119 -13.14 -15.23 -2.04
C ARG A 119 -11.93 -14.54 -1.46
N LEU A 120 -10.90 -14.31 -2.28
CA LEU A 120 -9.65 -13.67 -1.84
C LEU A 120 -9.73 -12.15 -1.82
N HIS A 121 -10.85 -11.55 -2.25
CA HIS A 121 -11.02 -10.10 -2.23
C HIS A 121 -11.14 -9.57 -0.80
N LEU A 122 -10.30 -8.60 -0.46
CA LEU A 122 -10.15 -8.10 0.90
C LEU A 122 -11.23 -7.09 1.32
N MET A 123 -11.71 -6.26 0.39
CA MET A 123 -12.66 -5.18 0.65
C MET A 123 -13.73 -5.08 -0.46
N PRO A 124 -14.55 -6.12 -0.68
CA PRO A 124 -15.40 -6.20 -1.87
C PRO A 124 -16.48 -5.11 -1.92
N VAL A 125 -16.50 -4.34 -3.01
CA VAL A 125 -17.50 -3.30 -3.30
C VAL A 125 -18.05 -3.56 -4.70
N VAL A 126 -19.30 -4.02 -4.76
CA VAL A 126 -19.87 -4.62 -5.97
C VAL A 126 -20.68 -3.60 -6.77
N THR A 127 -20.47 -3.57 -8.08
CA THR A 127 -21.21 -2.68 -8.98
C THR A 127 -22.68 -3.13 -9.15
N PRO A 128 -23.65 -2.21 -9.10
CA PRO A 128 -25.08 -2.56 -9.17
C PRO A 128 -25.57 -2.96 -10.57
N ALA A 129 -24.91 -2.55 -11.64
CA ALA A 129 -25.30 -2.90 -13.00
C ALA A 129 -24.81 -4.31 -13.39
N PHE A 130 -25.66 -5.08 -14.08
CA PHE A 130 -25.30 -6.40 -14.61
C PHE A 130 -24.34 -6.28 -15.82
N PRO A 131 -23.28 -7.10 -15.90
CA PRO A 131 -22.86 -8.08 -14.90
C PRO A 131 -22.16 -7.40 -13.71
N SER A 132 -22.60 -7.73 -12.48
CA SER A 132 -22.02 -7.15 -11.27
C SER A 132 -20.57 -7.62 -11.10
N MET A 133 -19.66 -6.67 -10.84
CA MET A 133 -18.23 -6.91 -10.67
C MET A 133 -17.72 -6.28 -9.38
N ASN A 134 -16.63 -6.80 -8.84
CA ASN A 134 -15.92 -6.17 -7.74
C ASN A 134 -15.07 -4.98 -8.22
N SER A 135 -15.40 -3.78 -7.74
CA SER A 135 -14.68 -2.54 -8.07
C SER A 135 -13.34 -2.38 -7.35
N THR A 136 -13.02 -3.24 -6.37
CA THR A 136 -11.84 -3.13 -5.49
C THR A 136 -10.90 -4.33 -5.58
N HIS A 137 -10.90 -5.04 -6.70
CA HIS A 137 -10.07 -6.25 -6.91
C HIS A 137 -8.54 -5.99 -6.80
N ASN A 138 -8.09 -4.73 -6.88
CA ASN A 138 -6.68 -4.37 -6.76
C ASN A 138 -6.21 -4.16 -5.31
N VAL A 139 -7.12 -4.10 -4.33
CA VAL A 139 -6.77 -3.88 -2.92
C VAL A 139 -5.81 -4.97 -2.42
N SER A 140 -4.77 -4.53 -1.72
CA SER A 140 -3.76 -5.36 -1.03
C SER A 140 -3.94 -5.22 0.49
N GLU A 141 -3.23 -6.02 1.30
CA GLU A 141 -3.31 -5.88 2.76
C GLU A 141 -2.75 -4.53 3.23
N THR A 142 -1.75 -4.02 2.52
CA THR A 142 -1.11 -2.72 2.70
C THR A 142 -2.11 -1.61 2.46
N THR A 143 -2.74 -1.60 1.29
CA THR A 143 -3.70 -0.53 0.96
C THR A 143 -4.97 -0.63 1.79
N ARG A 144 -5.43 -1.85 2.12
CA ARG A 144 -6.50 -2.08 3.08
C ARG A 144 -6.18 -1.48 4.45
N ARG A 145 -5.00 -1.78 5.01
CA ARG A 145 -4.55 -1.22 6.29
C ARG A 145 -4.57 0.30 6.26
N ILE A 146 -3.99 0.92 5.23
CA ILE A 146 -3.97 2.39 5.08
C ILE A 146 -5.39 2.97 5.00
N ILE A 147 -6.29 2.33 4.23
CA ILE A 147 -7.68 2.77 4.11
C ILE A 147 -8.39 2.71 5.48
N LEU A 148 -8.20 1.62 6.23
CA LEU A 148 -8.79 1.46 7.56
C LEU A 148 -8.23 2.47 8.57
N GLU A 149 -6.93 2.73 8.55
CA GLU A 149 -6.29 3.77 9.37
C GLU A 149 -6.88 5.16 9.07
N GLU A 150 -7.07 5.50 7.79
CA GLU A 150 -7.65 6.79 7.39
C GLU A 150 -9.15 6.87 7.72
N PHE A 151 -9.92 5.78 7.62
CA PHE A 151 -11.30 5.74 8.12
C PHE A 151 -11.35 5.96 9.63
N GLY A 152 -10.47 5.30 10.40
CA GLY A 152 -10.35 5.49 11.85
C GLY A 152 -9.98 6.92 12.23
N ARG A 153 -9.01 7.52 11.52
CA ARG A 153 -8.64 8.94 11.69
C ARG A 153 -9.82 9.86 11.41
N ALA A 154 -10.49 9.67 10.28
CA ALA A 154 -11.61 10.51 9.85
C ALA A 154 -12.81 10.39 10.80
N CYS A 155 -13.13 9.19 11.28
CA CYS A 155 -14.20 8.97 12.24
C CYS A 155 -13.96 9.77 13.53
N LYS A 156 -12.74 9.72 14.09
CA LYS A 156 -12.35 10.48 15.29
C LYS A 156 -12.43 12.00 15.06
N LEU A 157 -11.93 12.48 13.93
CA LEU A 157 -11.96 13.92 13.61
C LEU A 157 -13.39 14.44 13.48
N VAL A 158 -14.28 13.70 12.80
CA VAL A 158 -15.68 14.14 12.67
C VAL A 158 -16.40 14.14 14.02
N GLU A 159 -16.10 13.20 14.92
CA GLU A 159 -16.58 13.24 16.31
C GLU A 159 -16.07 14.49 17.06
N GLN A 160 -14.80 14.87 16.86
CA GLN A 160 -14.22 16.08 17.45
C GLN A 160 -14.83 17.37 16.89
N VAL A 161 -15.17 17.39 15.59
CA VAL A 161 -15.85 18.54 14.95
C VAL A 161 -17.22 18.79 15.59
N GLU A 162 -17.99 17.74 15.89
CA GLU A 162 -19.27 17.89 16.59
C GLU A 162 -19.13 18.38 18.03
N GLN A 163 -18.01 18.06 18.67
CA GLN A 163 -17.67 18.53 20.02
C GLN A 163 -17.02 19.93 20.01
N ALA A 164 -16.97 20.59 18.84
CA ALA A 164 -16.28 21.86 18.63
C ALA A 164 -14.78 21.84 19.04
N GLN A 165 -14.13 20.68 18.94
CA GLN A 165 -12.70 20.48 19.25
C GLN A 165 -11.80 20.41 18.02
N ALA A 166 -12.39 20.39 16.83
CA ALA A 166 -11.69 20.39 15.55
C ALA A 166 -12.56 21.06 14.48
N GLU A 167 -11.98 21.37 13.33
CA GLU A 167 -12.70 21.94 12.20
C GLU A 167 -12.77 20.97 11.02
N TRP A 168 -13.74 21.15 10.12
CA TRP A 168 -13.82 20.34 8.89
C TRP A 168 -12.55 20.44 8.04
N VAL A 169 -11.82 21.56 8.11
CA VAL A 169 -10.54 21.71 7.40
C VAL A 169 -9.49 20.68 7.85
N ASP A 170 -9.53 20.24 9.10
CA ASP A 170 -8.62 19.21 9.64
C ASP A 170 -8.85 17.83 9.01
N LEU A 171 -10.11 17.54 8.65
CA LEU A 171 -10.46 16.34 7.90
C LEU A 171 -9.78 16.35 6.51
N TYR A 172 -9.78 17.50 5.85
CA TYR A 172 -9.25 17.69 4.49
C TYR A 172 -7.75 18.00 4.44
N ARG A 173 -7.08 18.13 5.59
CA ARG A 173 -5.65 18.40 5.63
C ARG A 173 -4.88 17.35 4.83
N SER A 174 -4.04 17.83 3.91
CA SER A 174 -3.20 16.95 3.08
C SER A 174 -2.35 16.05 3.97
N LEU A 175 -2.15 14.80 3.54
CA LEU A 175 -1.20 13.90 4.18
C LEU A 175 0.21 14.49 4.04
N PRO A 176 0.96 14.65 5.15
CA PRO A 176 2.37 15.05 5.09
C PRO A 176 3.24 13.85 4.70
N PHE A 177 3.06 13.36 3.48
CA PHE A 177 3.67 12.14 2.95
C PHE A 177 5.21 12.18 2.94
N PHE A 178 5.81 13.27 2.47
CA PHE A 178 7.26 13.45 2.29
C PHE A 178 8.01 13.74 3.60
N SER A 179 7.27 13.94 4.70
CA SER A 179 7.83 14.04 6.04
C SER A 179 7.47 12.89 6.98
N MET A 180 6.50 12.05 6.61
CA MET A 180 6.02 10.92 7.42
C MET A 180 7.01 9.74 7.50
N HIS A 181 7.79 9.50 6.44
CA HIS A 181 8.63 8.31 6.33
C HIS A 181 10.11 8.67 6.45
N ARG A 182 10.93 7.69 6.86
CA ARG A 182 12.40 7.87 6.95
C ARG A 182 13.10 7.63 5.62
N HIS A 183 12.56 6.71 4.83
CA HIS A 183 13.06 6.29 3.53
C HIS A 183 11.92 6.26 2.53
N TYR A 184 12.27 6.43 1.25
CA TYR A 184 11.34 6.40 0.13
C TYR A 184 11.97 5.61 -1.01
N LEU A 185 11.18 4.76 -1.67
CA LEU A 185 11.52 4.36 -3.03
C LEU A 185 11.14 5.49 -3.96
N HIS A 186 12.13 6.02 -4.65
CA HIS A 186 12.03 7.04 -5.66
C HIS A 186 12.11 6.37 -7.04
N ILE A 187 11.03 6.43 -7.80
CA ILE A 187 10.86 5.75 -9.09
C ILE A 187 10.72 6.82 -10.16
N GLU A 188 11.79 7.05 -10.91
CA GLU A 188 11.83 8.00 -12.01
C GLU A 188 11.36 7.31 -13.29
N VAL A 189 10.45 7.94 -14.02
CA VAL A 189 9.93 7.51 -15.31
C VAL A 189 10.31 8.58 -16.33
N LEU A 190 11.10 8.19 -17.33
CA LEU A 190 11.80 9.11 -18.21
C LEU A 190 11.52 8.75 -19.67
N ALA A 191 11.35 9.76 -20.53
CA ALA A 191 11.18 9.55 -21.97
C ALA A 191 11.66 10.75 -22.81
N LYS A 192 12.03 10.47 -24.07
CA LYS A 192 12.51 11.48 -25.03
C LYS A 192 11.41 12.23 -25.76
N SER A 193 10.21 11.65 -25.88
CA SER A 193 9.08 12.27 -26.57
C SER A 193 7.78 12.19 -25.75
N PRO A 194 6.83 13.13 -25.94
CA PRO A 194 5.57 13.12 -25.20
C PRO A 194 4.72 11.88 -25.47
N HIS A 195 4.77 11.38 -26.72
CA HIS A 195 4.02 10.18 -27.12
C HIS A 195 4.54 8.93 -26.40
N VAL A 196 5.86 8.75 -26.37
CA VAL A 196 6.49 7.65 -25.66
C VAL A 196 6.25 7.79 -24.15
N PHE A 197 6.41 9.00 -23.62
CA PHE A 197 6.18 9.28 -22.20
C PHE A 197 4.78 8.84 -21.75
N THR A 198 3.74 9.22 -22.49
CA THR A 198 2.35 8.88 -22.18
C THR A 198 2.12 7.37 -22.08
N LYS A 199 2.67 6.61 -23.03
CA LYS A 199 2.58 5.13 -23.01
C LYS A 199 3.40 4.55 -21.87
N TRP A 200 4.62 5.05 -21.69
CA TRP A 200 5.59 4.53 -20.73
C TRP A 200 5.14 4.74 -19.29
N ILE A 201 4.75 5.96 -18.93
CA ILE A 201 4.22 6.27 -17.60
C ILE A 201 2.95 5.47 -17.31
N GLY A 202 2.05 5.32 -18.29
CA GLY A 202 0.86 4.49 -18.16
C GLY A 202 1.19 3.00 -17.92
N TRP A 203 2.20 2.47 -18.60
CA TRP A 203 2.69 1.11 -18.37
C TRP A 203 3.25 0.96 -16.96
N VAL A 204 4.17 1.83 -16.53
CA VAL A 204 4.79 1.79 -15.20
C VAL A 204 3.71 1.93 -14.11
N GLU A 205 2.81 2.89 -14.24
CA GLU A 205 1.68 3.08 -13.32
C GLU A 205 0.83 1.83 -13.19
N SER A 206 0.52 1.17 -14.32
CA SER A 206 -0.26 -0.07 -14.34
C SER A 206 0.41 -1.22 -13.57
N LYS A 207 1.72 -1.14 -13.32
CA LYS A 207 2.50 -2.17 -12.64
C LYS A 207 2.93 -1.81 -11.22
N LEU A 208 2.89 -0.54 -10.80
CA LEU A 208 3.34 -0.10 -9.48
C LEU A 208 2.70 -0.89 -8.30
N ARG A 209 1.44 -1.31 -8.44
CA ARG A 209 0.80 -2.15 -7.41
C ARG A 209 1.51 -3.50 -7.19
N HIS A 210 2.21 -4.02 -8.19
CA HIS A 210 2.98 -5.26 -8.05
C HIS A 210 4.19 -5.03 -7.15
N LEU A 211 4.91 -3.90 -7.31
CA LEU A 211 5.99 -3.51 -6.38
C LEU A 211 5.47 -3.45 -4.95
N VAL A 212 4.32 -2.79 -4.72
CA VAL A 212 3.69 -2.72 -3.39
C VAL A 212 3.42 -4.12 -2.83
N ARG A 213 2.90 -5.05 -3.64
CA ARG A 213 2.67 -6.44 -3.23
C ARG A 213 3.96 -7.23 -2.98
N HIS A 214 5.04 -6.95 -3.70
CA HIS A 214 6.33 -7.59 -3.43
C HIS A 214 6.91 -7.09 -2.11
N LEU A 215 6.83 -5.79 -1.84
CA LEU A 215 7.29 -5.18 -0.59
C LEU A 215 6.45 -5.60 0.63
N GLU A 216 5.14 -5.77 0.45
CA GLU A 216 4.19 -6.26 1.47
C GLU A 216 4.58 -7.61 2.07
N ARG A 217 5.32 -8.44 1.33
CA ARG A 217 5.78 -9.76 1.81
C ARG A 217 6.89 -9.67 2.86
N ILE A 218 7.50 -8.50 3.03
CA ILE A 218 8.57 -8.27 4.01
C ILE A 218 7.92 -7.92 5.36
N PRO A 219 7.95 -8.80 6.37
CA PRO A 219 7.15 -8.62 7.59
C PRO A 219 7.52 -7.38 8.41
N THR A 220 8.78 -6.93 8.35
CA THR A 220 9.28 -5.78 9.09
C THR A 220 9.06 -4.45 8.38
N LEU A 221 8.53 -4.46 7.15
CA LEU A 221 8.43 -3.28 6.31
C LEU A 221 6.96 -2.84 6.15
N GLN A 222 6.66 -1.64 6.62
CA GLN A 222 5.43 -0.95 6.28
C GLN A 222 5.68 -0.04 5.07
N VAL A 223 4.82 -0.17 4.07
CA VAL A 223 4.89 0.67 2.86
C VAL A 223 3.65 1.53 2.70
N ARG A 224 3.81 2.71 2.09
CA ARG A 224 2.71 3.58 1.69
C ARG A 224 2.96 4.15 0.29
N PRO A 225 2.28 3.64 -0.75
CA PRO A 225 2.40 4.22 -2.09
C PRO A 225 1.70 5.59 -2.16
N TRP A 226 2.32 6.55 -2.84
CA TRP A 226 1.71 7.85 -3.12
C TRP A 226 1.05 7.85 -4.51
N PRO A 227 -0.22 8.29 -4.64
CA PRO A 227 -0.96 8.15 -5.89
C PRO A 227 -0.61 9.16 -6.97
N ASN A 228 0.06 10.26 -6.64
CA ASN A 228 0.35 11.31 -7.59
C ASN A 228 1.81 11.25 -8.03
N TYR A 229 2.03 11.35 -9.34
CA TYR A 229 3.35 11.60 -9.89
C TYR A 229 3.73 13.07 -9.69
N ILE A 230 5.04 13.32 -9.61
CA ILE A 230 5.61 14.67 -9.60
C ILE A 230 6.47 14.82 -10.85
N GLU A 231 6.09 15.73 -11.73
CA GLU A 231 6.91 16.08 -12.90
C GLU A 231 8.15 16.87 -12.46
N PHE A 232 9.26 16.62 -13.12
CA PHE A 232 10.54 17.28 -12.83
C PHE A 232 11.38 17.44 -14.09
N GLU A 233 12.47 18.21 -13.99
CA GLU A 233 13.42 18.41 -15.08
C GLU A 233 14.61 17.45 -14.93
N ASP A 234 14.97 16.76 -16.01
CA ASP A 234 16.15 15.91 -16.10
C ASP A 234 17.03 16.40 -17.26
N ALA A 235 18.35 16.37 -17.07
CA ALA A 235 19.32 16.90 -18.04
C ALA A 235 19.27 16.16 -19.39
N ASP A 236 19.03 14.85 -19.36
CA ASP A 236 19.03 14.02 -20.56
C ASP A 236 17.61 13.74 -21.05
N TRP A 237 16.59 13.87 -20.20
CA TRP A 237 15.23 13.39 -20.48
C TRP A 237 14.21 14.53 -20.45
N PRO A 238 13.71 15.00 -21.61
CA PRO A 238 12.73 16.09 -21.71
C PRO A 238 11.40 15.85 -20.99
N HIS A 239 11.03 14.58 -20.78
CA HIS A 239 9.82 14.22 -20.06
C HIS A 239 10.18 13.30 -18.90
N ALA A 240 10.03 13.82 -17.69
CA ALA A 240 10.38 13.11 -16.48
C ALA A 240 9.29 13.29 -15.41
N ALA A 241 8.91 12.18 -14.78
CA ALA A 241 8.04 12.18 -13.62
C ALA A 241 8.45 11.11 -12.61
N ALA A 242 8.21 11.41 -11.33
CA ALA A 242 8.59 10.56 -10.23
C ALA A 242 7.37 10.02 -9.49
N ALA A 243 7.35 8.71 -9.24
CA ALA A 243 6.48 8.07 -8.26
C ALA A 243 7.25 7.80 -6.96
N PHE A 244 6.55 7.85 -5.83
CA PHE A 244 7.13 7.64 -4.51
C PHE A 244 6.38 6.57 -3.70
N VAL A 245 7.15 5.74 -3.00
CA VAL A 245 6.62 4.79 -2.00
C VAL A 245 7.34 5.03 -0.68
N GLY A 246 6.60 5.44 0.34
CA GLY A 246 7.14 5.67 1.67
C GLY A 246 7.43 4.34 2.37
N LEU A 247 8.59 4.27 3.03
CA LEU A 247 9.08 3.08 3.72
C LEU A 247 9.25 3.35 5.23
N THR A 248 8.67 2.49 6.05
CA THR A 248 8.83 2.51 7.51
C THR A 248 9.18 1.11 8.01
N VAL A 249 10.37 0.95 8.58
CA VAL A 249 10.79 -0.32 9.20
C VAL A 249 10.29 -0.38 10.64
N ALA A 250 9.52 -1.41 10.97
CA ALA A 250 9.06 -1.67 12.32
C ALA A 250 10.26 -2.04 13.22
N LYS A 251 10.34 -1.45 14.42
CA LYS A 251 11.36 -1.83 15.40
C LYS A 251 11.05 -3.24 15.92
N ARG A 252 12.03 -4.16 15.89
CA ARG A 252 11.93 -5.45 16.57
C ARG A 252 11.84 -5.22 18.09
N THR A 253 10.72 -5.59 18.69
CA THR A 253 10.56 -5.67 20.15
C THR A 253 10.96 -7.08 20.59
N GLY A 254 12.25 -7.31 20.83
CA GLY A 254 12.77 -8.57 21.35
C GLY A 254 14.17 -8.40 21.96
N PRO A 255 14.58 -9.24 22.94
CA PRO A 255 15.80 -9.05 23.76
C PRO A 255 17.14 -9.29 23.03
N GLN A 256 17.17 -9.37 21.69
CA GLN A 256 18.39 -9.50 20.89
C GLN A 256 18.48 -8.34 19.88
N THR A 257 18.81 -7.15 20.37
CA THR A 257 18.91 -5.90 19.57
C THR A 257 20.34 -5.58 19.13
N HIS A 258 21.06 -6.54 18.54
CA HIS A 258 22.40 -6.29 17.98
C HIS A 258 22.55 -6.51 16.46
N VAL A 259 21.52 -7.02 15.77
CA VAL A 259 21.54 -7.09 14.30
C VAL A 259 20.79 -5.89 13.74
N GLY A 260 21.49 -5.05 12.97
CA GLY A 260 20.93 -3.83 12.37
C GLY A 260 19.58 -4.08 11.68
N ASN A 261 18.67 -3.10 11.76
CA ASN A 261 17.36 -3.15 11.09
C ASN A 261 17.49 -2.89 9.57
N THR A 262 18.41 -3.57 8.90
CA THR A 262 18.57 -3.51 7.45
C THR A 262 17.51 -4.39 6.80
N VAL A 263 16.75 -3.82 5.88
CA VAL A 263 15.76 -4.52 5.07
C VAL A 263 16.28 -4.61 3.64
N ASP A 264 16.40 -5.82 3.10
CA ASP A 264 16.84 -6.00 1.72
C ASP A 264 15.68 -5.76 0.74
N LEU A 265 15.80 -4.71 -0.07
CA LEU A 265 14.82 -4.33 -1.09
C LEU A 265 15.21 -4.84 -2.49
N ARG A 266 16.36 -5.49 -2.65
CA ARG A 266 16.86 -5.89 -3.98
C ARG A 266 15.91 -6.86 -4.66
N GLN A 267 15.55 -7.96 -3.99
CA GLN A 267 14.65 -8.97 -4.55
C GLN A 267 13.29 -8.38 -5.02
N PRO A 268 12.52 -7.66 -4.19
CA PRO A 268 11.23 -7.11 -4.65
C PRO A 268 11.39 -6.05 -5.76
N VAL A 269 12.47 -5.27 -5.75
CA VAL A 269 12.76 -4.29 -6.80
C VAL A 269 13.15 -4.98 -8.11
N THR A 270 14.01 -6.00 -8.07
CA THR A 270 14.41 -6.79 -9.25
C THR A 270 13.19 -7.44 -9.90
N GLN A 271 12.32 -8.09 -9.11
CA GLN A 271 11.07 -8.68 -9.61
C GLN A 271 10.16 -7.63 -10.29
N PHE A 272 10.10 -6.43 -9.72
CA PHE A 272 9.34 -5.34 -10.33
C PHE A 272 9.97 -4.86 -11.65
N VAL A 273 11.29 -4.68 -11.69
CA VAL A 273 12.03 -4.28 -12.90
C VAL A 273 11.86 -5.31 -14.01
N GLU A 274 11.87 -6.61 -13.71
CA GLU A 274 11.57 -7.68 -14.67
C GLU A 274 10.17 -7.55 -15.27
N ILE A 275 9.15 -7.28 -14.43
CA ILE A 275 7.78 -7.02 -14.90
C ILE A 275 7.75 -5.81 -15.82
N ILE A 276 8.44 -4.73 -15.47
CA ILE A 276 8.50 -3.52 -16.30
C ILE A 276 9.17 -3.79 -17.64
N ASN A 277 10.25 -4.58 -17.64
CA ASN A 277 10.99 -4.98 -18.84
C ASN A 277 10.20 -5.92 -19.76
N SER A 278 9.12 -6.55 -19.28
CA SER A 278 8.24 -7.40 -20.10
C SER A 278 7.32 -6.63 -21.07
N TRP A 279 7.42 -5.29 -21.13
CA TRP A 279 6.62 -4.47 -22.04
C TRP A 279 6.95 -4.78 -23.50
N GLN A 280 5.94 -5.21 -24.27
CA GLN A 280 6.13 -5.67 -25.65
C GLN A 280 6.69 -4.58 -26.57
N GLU A 281 6.18 -3.35 -26.46
CA GLU A 281 6.62 -2.18 -27.25
C GLU A 281 8.01 -1.68 -26.84
N LYS A 282 8.61 -2.18 -25.75
CA LYS A 282 9.92 -1.69 -25.28
C LYS A 282 11.04 -1.94 -26.30
N ARG A 283 10.96 -3.02 -27.07
CA ARG A 283 11.97 -3.34 -28.11
C ARG A 283 12.03 -2.29 -29.20
N ASP A 284 10.87 -1.74 -29.58
CA ASP A 284 10.75 -0.72 -30.63
C ASP A 284 11.08 0.69 -30.11
N LEU A 285 11.23 0.84 -28.78
CA LEU A 285 11.45 2.09 -28.07
C LEU A 285 12.81 2.11 -27.36
N ASP A 286 13.78 1.34 -27.85
CA ASP A 286 15.11 1.27 -27.26
C ASP A 286 15.78 2.65 -27.24
N GLY A 287 16.35 3.03 -26.10
CA GLY A 287 16.90 4.38 -25.85
C GLY A 287 15.88 5.54 -25.79
N GLN A 288 14.58 5.30 -26.01
CA GLN A 288 13.54 6.34 -26.01
C GLN A 288 12.85 6.52 -24.66
N CYS A 289 12.99 5.55 -23.75
CA CYS A 289 12.46 5.61 -22.40
C CYS A 289 13.34 4.87 -21.39
N GLU A 290 13.34 5.34 -20.15
CA GLU A 290 14.10 4.75 -19.03
C GLU A 290 13.24 4.75 -17.76
N MET A 291 13.49 3.79 -16.86
CA MET A 291 12.98 3.83 -15.50
C MET A 291 14.13 3.62 -14.53
N ARG A 292 14.26 4.50 -13.53
CA ARG A 292 15.27 4.40 -12.48
C ARG A 292 14.58 4.21 -11.13
N VAL A 293 15.13 3.33 -10.30
CA VAL A 293 14.60 3.08 -8.95
C VAL A 293 15.73 3.30 -7.95
N LYS A 294 15.51 4.21 -6.99
CA LYS A 294 16.48 4.58 -5.95
C LYS A 294 15.82 4.46 -4.58
N ASP A 295 16.54 3.95 -3.58
CA ASP A 295 16.17 4.17 -2.16
C ASP A 295 16.80 5.50 -1.73
N VAL A 296 15.97 6.42 -1.26
CA VAL A 296 16.39 7.75 -0.80
C VAL A 296 15.94 7.96 0.63
N ALA A 297 16.86 8.39 1.50
CA ALA A 297 16.49 8.84 2.83
C ALA A 297 15.71 10.15 2.73
N ARG A 298 14.83 10.44 3.70
CA ARG A 298 14.03 11.67 3.75
C ARG A 298 14.84 12.95 3.57
N ARG A 299 16.05 12.97 4.12
CA ARG A 299 16.98 14.12 4.05
C ARG A 299 17.61 14.31 2.66
N ASP A 300 17.57 13.27 1.84
CA ASP A 300 18.18 13.17 0.52
C ASP A 300 17.07 13.07 -0.56
N LEU A 301 15.83 13.48 -0.21
CA LEU A 301 14.75 13.64 -1.18
C LEU A 301 15.11 14.72 -2.19
N PRO A 302 14.71 14.57 -3.47
CA PRO A 302 15.00 15.56 -4.50
C PRO A 302 14.27 16.87 -4.22
N ASP A 303 14.83 18.00 -4.69
CA ASP A 303 14.33 19.35 -4.40
C ASP A 303 12.91 19.61 -4.92
N TYR A 304 12.46 18.89 -5.95
CA TYR A 304 11.08 18.96 -6.45
C TYR A 304 10.07 18.21 -5.57
N ALA A 305 10.53 17.39 -4.60
CA ALA A 305 9.62 16.73 -3.67
C ALA A 305 8.99 17.77 -2.71
N PRO A 306 7.66 17.76 -2.52
CA PRO A 306 6.98 18.72 -1.67
C PRO A 306 7.53 18.81 -0.23
N GLU A 307 7.79 20.02 0.24
CA GLU A 307 8.12 20.30 1.64
C GLU A 307 6.84 20.32 2.50
N ASP A 308 6.38 19.15 2.95
CA ASP A 308 5.12 19.01 3.70
C ASP A 308 5.27 18.86 5.23
N GLY A 309 6.48 19.12 5.75
CA GLY A 309 6.77 19.08 7.18
C GLY A 309 8.08 19.79 7.55
N PRO A 310 8.42 19.87 8.85
CA PRO A 310 9.61 20.58 9.32
C PRO A 310 10.89 19.99 8.70
N LYS A 311 11.79 20.86 8.23
CA LYS A 311 13.03 20.44 7.54
C LYS A 311 13.85 19.51 8.44
N PRO A 312 14.37 18.38 7.92
CA PRO A 312 15.25 17.54 8.70
C PRO A 312 16.48 18.35 9.13
N ARG A 313 16.90 18.21 10.40
CA ARG A 313 18.14 18.81 10.90
C ARG A 313 19.29 18.33 10.01
N LYS A 314 19.90 19.23 9.24
CA LYS A 314 21.18 18.96 8.57
C LYS A 314 22.18 18.55 9.66
N ARG A 315 22.81 17.38 9.55
CA ARG A 315 23.97 17.09 10.39
C ARG A 315 24.99 18.20 10.12
N LYS A 316 25.58 18.79 11.17
CA LYS A 316 26.80 19.60 10.99
C LYS A 316 27.77 18.76 10.16
N ALA A 317 28.37 19.35 9.14
CA ALA A 317 29.44 18.70 8.41
C ALA A 317 30.50 18.29 9.45
N ARG A 318 30.69 16.97 9.60
CA ARG A 318 31.68 16.42 10.53
C ARG A 318 33.06 16.96 10.12
N THR A 319 33.83 17.42 11.09
CA THR A 319 35.18 17.92 10.83
C THR A 319 36.08 16.77 10.33
N PRO A 320 37.17 17.07 9.59
CA PRO A 320 38.14 16.06 9.17
C PRO A 320 38.67 15.20 10.32
N ALA A 321 38.88 15.82 11.49
CA ALA A 321 39.32 15.13 12.72
C ALA A 321 38.32 14.08 13.22
N GLU A 322 37.01 14.35 13.14
CA GLU A 322 35.98 13.38 13.52
C GLU A 322 35.90 12.19 12.55
N ARG A 323 36.27 12.39 11.27
CA ARG A 323 36.34 11.31 10.28
C ARG A 323 37.57 10.43 10.47
N GLU A 324 38.71 11.02 10.82
CA GLU A 324 39.94 10.27 11.13
C GLU A 324 39.78 9.42 12.40
N GLN A 325 39.11 9.94 13.43
CA GLN A 325 38.85 9.18 14.65
C GLN A 325 37.90 7.99 14.42
N GLU A 326 36.86 8.15 13.60
CA GLU A 326 35.92 7.06 13.27
C GLU A 326 36.58 6.01 12.35
N ALA A 327 37.46 6.43 11.42
CA ALA A 327 38.26 5.53 10.60
C ALA A 327 39.28 4.74 11.45
N ALA A 328 39.92 5.39 12.42
CA ALA A 328 40.83 4.75 13.35
C ALA A 328 40.11 3.76 14.29
N ALA A 329 38.91 4.11 14.77
CA ALA A 329 38.08 3.21 15.58
C ALA A 329 37.59 1.99 14.78
N ALA A 330 37.16 2.19 13.53
CA ALA A 330 36.75 1.10 12.65
C ALA A 330 37.91 0.17 12.27
N ALA A 331 39.12 0.72 12.11
CA ALA A 331 40.33 -0.08 11.88
C ALA A 331 40.73 -0.88 13.13
N ALA A 332 40.59 -0.29 14.32
CA ALA A 332 40.84 -0.97 15.58
C ALA A 332 39.86 -2.15 15.79
N ASP A 333 38.57 -1.93 15.55
CA ASP A 333 37.53 -2.97 15.67
C ASP A 333 37.80 -4.15 14.70
N ALA A 334 38.25 -3.86 13.47
CA ALA A 334 38.62 -4.88 12.48
C ALA A 334 39.83 -5.72 12.92
N ILE A 335 40.84 -5.10 13.54
CA ILE A 335 42.03 -5.80 14.06
C ILE A 335 41.65 -6.71 15.24
N THR A 336 40.76 -6.27 16.13
CA THR A 336 40.26 -7.13 17.23
C THR A 336 39.47 -8.33 16.71
N ALA A 337 38.66 -8.14 15.67
CA ALA A 337 37.89 -9.22 15.06
C ALA A 337 38.76 -10.27 14.34
N GLU A 338 39.84 -9.85 13.69
CA GLU A 338 40.83 -10.78 13.10
C GLU A 338 41.62 -11.54 14.18
N ALA A 339 42.00 -10.89 15.28
CA ALA A 339 42.70 -11.54 16.39
C ALA A 339 41.82 -12.58 17.12
N GLU A 340 40.52 -12.34 17.26
CA GLU A 340 39.58 -13.30 17.83
C GLU A 340 39.36 -14.53 16.92
N ALA A 341 39.40 -14.33 15.60
CA ALA A 341 39.30 -15.41 14.61
C ALA A 341 40.55 -16.31 14.59
N GLU A 342 41.75 -15.73 14.68
CA GLU A 342 43.02 -16.50 14.74
C GLU A 342 43.16 -17.30 16.05
N ALA A 343 42.62 -16.78 17.16
CA ALA A 343 42.63 -17.48 18.45
C ALA A 343 41.73 -18.72 18.48
N THR A 344 40.66 -18.74 17.67
CA THR A 344 39.74 -19.88 17.59
C THR A 344 40.31 -21.06 16.77
N GLU A 345 41.26 -20.79 15.87
CA GLU A 345 41.84 -21.81 14.98
C GLU A 345 42.98 -22.63 15.62
N ARG A 346 43.54 -22.18 16.76
CA ARG A 346 44.72 -22.81 17.41
C ARG A 346 44.43 -23.73 18.60
N THR A 347 43.18 -24.10 18.86
CA THR A 347 42.84 -25.02 19.96
C THR A 347 43.09 -26.49 19.56
N PRO A 348 43.98 -27.27 20.23
CA PRO A 348 44.23 -28.66 19.86
C PRO A 348 43.10 -29.59 20.33
N ILE A 349 42.70 -30.52 19.46
CA ILE A 349 41.70 -31.57 19.75
C ILE A 349 42.30 -32.58 20.73
N VAL A 350 41.74 -32.67 21.94
CA VAL A 350 42.05 -33.74 22.93
C VAL A 350 41.03 -34.89 22.75
N PRO A 351 41.46 -36.16 22.68
CA PRO A 351 40.53 -37.28 22.50
C PRO A 351 39.80 -37.64 23.79
N ARG A 352 38.50 -37.91 23.68
CA ARG A 352 37.60 -38.32 24.77
C ARG A 352 37.95 -39.72 25.30
N PRO A 353 37.91 -39.97 26.63
CA PRO A 353 37.98 -41.32 27.17
C PRO A 353 36.59 -41.97 27.25
N GLU A 354 36.54 -43.27 26.91
CA GLU A 354 35.45 -44.20 27.20
C GLU A 354 35.29 -44.42 28.71
N LYS A 355 34.04 -44.55 29.19
CA LYS A 355 33.71 -45.34 30.38
C LYS A 355 32.29 -45.93 30.27
N ALA A 356 32.23 -47.23 30.58
CA ALA A 356 31.06 -48.11 30.59
C ALA A 356 30.45 -48.21 32.04
N PRO A 357 29.56 -49.16 32.39
CA PRO A 357 28.16 -48.84 32.76
C PRO A 357 27.76 -49.30 34.19
N SER A 358 26.68 -48.73 34.74
CA SER A 358 25.92 -49.21 35.92
C SER A 358 24.86 -48.15 36.28
N SER A 359 23.66 -48.39 36.80
CA SER A 359 22.81 -49.55 37.00
C SER A 359 21.48 -49.04 37.59
N ALA A 360 20.36 -49.59 37.11
CA ALA A 360 19.12 -49.92 37.83
C ALA A 360 18.19 -48.85 38.47
N SER A 361 16.89 -49.14 38.23
CA SER A 361 15.70 -48.93 39.08
C SER A 361 14.98 -47.58 38.97
N ALA A 362 13.65 -47.47 38.94
CA ALA A 362 12.50 -48.32 38.66
C ALA A 362 11.24 -47.42 38.81
N ALA A 363 10.12 -47.85 38.23
CA ALA A 363 8.74 -47.38 38.47
C ALA A 363 8.39 -45.97 37.96
N GLY A 364 7.22 -45.69 37.41
CA GLY A 364 5.99 -46.45 37.18
C GLY A 364 5.01 -45.46 36.51
N ALA A 365 4.41 -45.85 35.40
CA ALA A 365 3.02 -46.28 35.32
C ALA A 365 2.07 -45.17 34.81
N VAL A 366 1.50 -45.49 33.66
CA VAL A 366 0.40 -44.85 32.94
C VAL A 366 -0.91 -45.05 33.72
N PRO A 367 -1.95 -44.22 33.48
CA PRO A 367 -3.19 -44.84 32.99
C PRO A 367 -3.84 -44.08 31.83
N PRO A 368 -4.57 -44.78 30.93
CA PRO A 368 -5.49 -44.19 29.96
C PRO A 368 -6.95 -44.29 30.47
N GLY A 369 -7.89 -43.56 29.84
CA GLY A 369 -9.31 -43.87 29.99
C GLY A 369 -10.30 -42.74 29.72
N SER A 370 -10.86 -42.74 28.51
CA SER A 370 -12.29 -42.59 28.15
C SER A 370 -13.26 -41.85 29.11
N ALA A 371 -13.89 -40.80 28.56
CA ALA A 371 -15.34 -40.63 28.48
C ALA A 371 -15.67 -39.72 27.28
#